data_AF-A0A9D1M1H8-F1
#
_entry.id   AF-A0A9D1M1H8-F1
#
_cell.length_a   1.000
_cell.length_b   1.000
_cell.length_c   1.000
_cell.angle_alpha   90.00
_cell.angle_beta   90.00
_cell.angle_gamma   90.00
#
_symmetry.space_group_name_H-M   'P 1'
#
loop_
_entity.id
_entity.type
_entity.pdbx_description
1 polymer ?
#
loop_
_entity_poly.entity_id
_entity_poly.type
_entity_poly.pdbx_seq_one_letter_code
_entity_poly.pdbx_strand_id
1 'polypeptide(L)' 'MYNEEKFKFDIDNIRNDLAMEDMVITEQDITLLKRYANEEITMPEMINIIKNSAIGEKYE' A
#
# COMPACT_ATOMS: atom_id res chain seq x y z
N MET A 1 11.10 12.33 -9.02
CA MET A 1 9.92 13.17 -8.73
C MET A 1 8.69 12.30 -8.82
N TYR A 2 7.89 12.26 -7.75
CA TYR A 2 6.61 11.55 -7.70
C TYR A 2 5.68 12.07 -8.81
N ASN A 3 5.09 11.14 -9.58
CA ASN A 3 4.10 11.46 -10.60
C ASN A 3 2.75 10.88 -10.16
N GLU A 4 1.85 11.76 -9.72
CA GLU A 4 0.57 11.38 -9.15
C GLU A 4 -0.35 10.68 -10.17
N GLU A 5 -0.33 11.10 -11.43
CA GLU A 5 -1.14 10.49 -12.49
C GLU A 5 -0.68 9.07 -12.79
N LYS A 6 0.65 8.88 -12.86
CA LYS A 6 1.23 7.54 -13.06
C LYS A 6 0.95 6.64 -11.86
N PHE A 7 1.12 7.14 -10.64
CA PHE A 7 0.82 6.40 -9.43
C PHE A 7 -0.65 5.97 -9.37
N LYS A 8 -1.58 6.88 -9.68
CA LYS A 8 -3.02 6.55 -9.69
C LYS A 8 -3.35 5.48 -10.72
N PHE A 9 -2.75 5.55 -11.92
CA PHE A 9 -2.90 4.53 -12.96
C PHE A 9 -2.34 3.16 -12.52
N ASP A 10 -1.13 3.14 -11.94
CA ASP A 10 -0.52 1.92 -11.43
C ASP A 10 -1.37 1.28 -10.31
N ILE A 11 -1.87 2.08 -9.37
CA ILE A 11 -2.77 1.61 -8.29
C ILE A 11 -4.09 1.07 -8.84
N ASP A 12 -4.69 1.72 -9.83
CA ASP A 12 -5.94 1.26 -10.43
C ASP A 12 -5.77 -0.08 -11.13
N ASN A 13 -4.65 -0.28 -11.84
CA ASN A 13 -4.32 -1.57 -12.44
C ASN A 13 -4.11 -2.65 -11.38
N ILE A 14 -3.32 -2.37 -10.34
CA ILE A 14 -3.08 -3.32 -9.24
C ILE A 14 -4.39 -3.65 -8.52
N ARG A 15 -5.26 -2.66 -8.30
CA ARG A 15 -6.57 -2.88 -7.68
C ARG A 15 -7.45 -3.79 -8.52
N ASN A 16 -7.50 -3.59 -9.83
CA ASN A 16 -8.28 -4.45 -10.73
C ASN A 16 -7.72 -5.87 -10.75
N ASP A 17 -6.40 -6.02 -10.82
CA ASP A 17 -5.73 -7.34 -10.84
C ASP A 17 -5.97 -8.11 -9.53
N LEU A 18 -5.74 -7.46 -8.39
CA LEU A 18 -5.98 -8.05 -7.07
C LEU A 18 -7.47 -8.33 -6.80
N ALA A 19 -8.37 -7.47 -7.29
CA ALA A 19 -9.81 -7.72 -7.19
C ALA A 19 -10.25 -8.97 -7.98
N MET A 20 -9.56 -9.34 -9.07
CA MET A 20 -9.80 -10.61 -9.76
C MET A 20 -9.40 -11.81 -8.90
N GLU A 21 -8.46 -11.62 -7.97
CA GLU A 21 -8.00 -12.63 -7.00
C GLU A 21 -8.75 -12.57 -5.65
N ASP A 22 -9.89 -11.86 -5.58
CA ASP A 22 -10.66 -11.59 -4.35
C ASP A 22 -9.83 -10.87 -3.25
N MET A 23 -8.73 -10.25 -3.64
CA MET A 23 -7.88 -9.45 -2.76
C MET A 23 -8.32 -7.99 -2.76
N VAL A 24 -8.52 -7.45 -1.56
CA VAL A 24 -8.98 -6.06 -1.37
C VAL A 24 -7.79 -5.17 -0.97
N ILE A 25 -7.47 -4.18 -1.79
CA ILE A 25 -6.58 -3.08 -1.39
C ILE A 25 -7.37 -2.08 -0.58
N THR A 26 -6.92 -1.79 0.64
CA THR A 26 -7.55 -0.79 1.50
C THR A 26 -6.98 0.61 1.25
N GLU A 27 -7.66 1.65 1.73
CA GLU A 27 -7.12 3.02 1.67
C GLU A 27 -5.84 3.20 2.51
N GLN A 28 -5.66 2.37 3.54
CA GLN A 28 -4.42 2.37 4.33
C GLN A 28 -3.24 1.87 3.51
N ASP A 29 -3.44 0.81 2.71
CA ASP A 29 -2.42 0.28 1.79
C ASP A 29 -2.04 1.31 0.72
N ILE A 30 -3.04 1.99 0.14
CA ILE A 30 -2.81 3.05 -0.87
C ILE A 30 -2.02 4.21 -0.26
N THR A 31 -2.37 4.62 0.97
CA THR A 31 -1.66 5.68 1.69
C THR A 31 -0.21 5.29 1.95
N LEU A 32 0.04 4.05 2.33
CA LEU A 32 1.38 3.53 2.59
C LEU A 32 2.23 3.50 1.31
N LEU A 33 1.66 2.98 0.21
CA LEU A 33 2.30 2.97 -1.11
C LEU A 33 2.59 4.38 -1.60
N LYS A 34 1.70 5.35 -1.34
CA LYS A 34 1.91 6.76 -1.68
C LYS A 34 3.10 7.35 -0.94
N ARG A 35 3.24 7.09 0.37
CA ARG A 35 4.39 7.55 1.17
C ARG A 35 5.70 6.95 0.66
N TYR A 36 5.69 5.66 0.31
CA TYR A 36 6.86 5.01 -0.27
C TYR A 36 7.25 5.62 -1.63
N ALA A 37 6.26 5.84 -2.51
CA ALA A 37 6.48 6.47 -3.82
C ALA A 37 6.93 7.94 -3.74
N ASN A 38 6.60 8.63 -2.64
CA ASN A 38 7.09 9.97 -2.34
C ASN A 38 8.45 9.99 -1.61
N GLU A 39 9.09 8.83 -1.43
CA GLU A 39 10.35 8.70 -0.69
C GLU A 39 10.24 9.16 0.78
N GLU A 40 9.02 9.27 1.32
CA GLU A 40 8.76 9.66 2.72
C GLU A 40 9.10 8.53 3.69
N ILE A 41 8.97 7.28 3.24
CA ILE A 41 9.32 6.08 3.99
C ILE A 41 10.17 5.16 3.14
N THR A 42 11.02 4.38 3.79
CA THR A 42 11.83 3.37 3.12
C THR A 42 11.09 2.02 3.04
N MET A 43 11.53 1.13 2.15
CA MET A 43 10.96 -0.21 2.03
C MET A 43 11.03 -1.02 3.36
N PRO A 44 12.13 -0.98 4.15
CA PRO A 44 12.15 -1.57 5.48
C PRO A 44 11.08 -1.03 6.43
N GLU A 45 10.83 0.28 6.42
CA GLU A 45 9.79 0.90 7.24
C GLU A 45 8.39 0.49 6.77
N MET A 46 8.17 0.44 5.46
CA MET A 46 6.91 -0.05 4.89
C MET A 46 6.61 -1.49 5.35
N ILE A 47 7.60 -2.38 5.27
CA ILE A 47 7.48 -3.77 5.74
C ILE A 47 7.17 -3.81 7.24
N ASN A 48 7.81 -2.95 8.04
CA ASN A 48 7.57 -2.89 9.47
C ASN A 48 6.14 -2.41 9.79
N ILE A 49 5.62 -1.43 9.06
CA ILE A 49 4.24 -0.97 9.21
C ILE A 49 3.26 -2.10 8.90
N ILE A 50 3.43 -2.77 7.75
CA ILE A 50 2.57 -3.92 7.36
C ILE A 50 2.59 -5.02 8.42
N LYS A 51 3.78 -5.37 8.92
CA LYS A 51 3.94 -6.38 9.98
C LYS A 51 3.21 -5.96 11.26
N ASN A 52 3.35 -4.72 11.70
CA ASN A 52 2.71 -4.25 12.92
C ASN A 52 1.18 -4.12 12.76
N SER A 53 0.68 -3.71 11.60
CA SER A 53 -0.76 -3.72 11.29
C SER A 53 -1.34 -5.14 11.34
N ALA A 54 -0.64 -6.14 10.81
CA ALA A 54 -1.07 -7.54 10.89
C ALA A 54 -0.94 -8.18 12.29
N ILE A 55 -0.07 -7.65 13.15
CA ILE A 55 0.14 -8.14 14.51
C ILE A 55 -0.80 -7.46 15.52
N GLY A 56 -1.22 -6.21 15.27
CA GLY A 56 -2.15 -5.47 16.12
C GLY A 56 -3.53 -6.11 16.25
N GLU A 57 -4.02 -6.81 15.22
CA GLU A 57 -5.29 -7.55 15.27
C GLU A 57 -5.25 -8.86 16.08
N LYS A 58 -4.06 -9.35 16.47
CA LYS A 58 -3.94 -10.63 17.18
C LYS A 58 -3.93 -10.53 18.70
N TYR A 59 -3.99 -9.32 19.26
CA TYR A 59 -3.96 -9.10 20.70
C TYR A 59 -4.91 -7.97 21.13
N GLU A 60 -6.21 -8.16 20.91
CA GLU A 60 -7.29 -7.53 21.69
C GLU A 60 -8.26 -8.60 22.21
#